data_AF-A0A2W5A3F0-F1
#
_entry.id   AF-A0A2W5A3F0-F1
#
_cell.length_a   1.000
_cell.length_b   1.000
_cell.length_c   1.000
_cell.angle_alpha   90.00
_cell.angle_beta   90.00
_cell.angle_gamma   90.00
#
_symmetry.space_group_name_H-M   'P 1'
#
loop_
_entity.id
_entity.type
_entity.pdbx_description
1 polymer ?
#
loop_
_entity_poly.entity_id
_entity_poly.type
_entity_poly.pdbx_seq_one_letter_code
_entity_poly.pdbx_strand_id
1 'polypeptide(L)'
;MGYFEKITPLELEDVASSYVYDTDLFRSFEKRIWSDIRNYGGDYGHTISEHLGRTSSALASSMTYSKWFDHGLIRNIGEAFRNHDAGKILQDAMIYNLPNKPDQMVLDERKMHVFLGEDLLNSYLDTEEFRHLSGHPHLSVTECIMRHHHERINGTGPVGLEGDELGELTEIIGIIDSVDGKAIPRANRTKSMAECFREMTGLSIYTDQTKHKGEFRHELLVNIAEFLDPTTFPPGIRAKSGLAFA
;
A
#
# COMPACT_ATOMS: atom_id res chain seq x y z
N MET A 1 -1.49 17.20 19.87
CA MET A 1 -0.41 17.94 19.15
C MET A 1 0.11 16.96 18.11
N GLY A 2 0.09 17.30 16.82
CA GLY A 2 0.57 16.37 15.80
C GLY A 2 2.08 16.20 15.93
N TYR A 3 2.56 14.95 15.89
CA TYR A 3 4.00 14.65 15.93
C TYR A 3 4.69 14.82 14.57
N PHE A 4 3.92 15.04 13.51
CA PHE A 4 4.38 15.21 12.14
C PHE A 4 3.35 16.02 11.35
N GLU A 5 3.78 16.63 10.25
CA GLU A 5 2.92 17.40 9.36
C GLU A 5 2.05 16.46 8.51
N LYS A 6 0.79 16.84 8.29
CA LYS A 6 -0.11 16.12 7.40
C LYS A 6 0.12 16.59 5.97
N ILE A 7 0.40 15.65 5.08
CA ILE A 7 0.61 15.92 3.66
C ILE A 7 -0.46 15.21 2.84
N THR A 8 -0.75 15.74 1.66
CA THR A 8 -1.68 15.14 0.70
C THR A 8 -0.94 14.15 -0.21
N PRO A 9 -1.67 13.23 -0.87
CA PRO A 9 -1.08 12.34 -1.87
C PRO A 9 -0.35 13.06 -3.03
N LEU A 10 -0.78 14.29 -3.37
CA LEU A 10 -0.10 15.13 -4.37
C LEU A 10 1.26 15.65 -3.90
N GLU A 11 1.45 15.82 -2.60
CA GLU A 11 2.71 16.28 -1.99
C GLU A 11 3.67 15.11 -1.69
N LEU A 12 3.21 13.87 -1.81
CA LEU A 12 3.93 12.68 -1.38
C LEU A 12 5.31 12.55 -2.02
N GLU A 13 5.41 12.76 -3.34
CA GLU A 13 6.66 12.65 -4.08
C GLU A 13 7.66 13.74 -3.68
N ASP A 14 7.21 14.99 -3.59
CA ASP A 14 8.04 16.13 -3.24
C ASP A 14 8.61 15.99 -1.82
N VAL A 15 7.75 15.63 -0.86
CA VAL A 15 8.17 15.46 0.54
C VAL A 15 9.06 14.23 0.67
N ALA A 16 8.74 13.12 0.01
CA ALA A 16 9.60 11.93 0.00
C ALA A 16 10.96 12.17 -0.67
N SER A 17 11.06 13.12 -1.60
CA SER A 17 12.33 13.51 -2.23
C SER A 17 13.15 14.50 -1.40
N SER A 18 12.57 15.10 -0.36
CA SER A 18 13.17 16.18 0.43
C SER A 18 14.18 15.74 1.50
N TYR A 19 14.26 14.43 1.79
CA TYR A 19 15.10 13.90 2.87
C TYR A 19 15.87 12.65 2.44
N VAL A 20 16.83 12.24 3.26
CA VAL A 20 17.53 10.95 3.11
C VAL A 20 17.15 10.07 4.30
N TYR A 21 16.59 8.89 4.04
CA TYR A 21 16.25 7.97 5.12
C TYR A 21 17.49 7.50 5.88
N ASP A 22 17.54 7.81 7.17
CA ASP A 22 18.58 7.37 8.09
C ASP A 22 18.17 6.06 8.77
N THR A 23 18.75 4.95 8.29
CA THR A 23 18.48 3.62 8.83
C THR A 23 18.87 3.47 10.29
N ASP A 24 19.90 4.19 10.77
CA ASP A 24 20.34 4.07 12.16
C ASP A 24 19.39 4.82 13.10
N LEU A 25 18.94 6.00 12.67
CA LEU A 25 17.93 6.80 13.38
C LEU A 25 16.61 6.03 13.56
N PHE A 26 16.12 5.38 12.50
CA PHE A 26 14.81 4.68 12.53
C PHE A 26 14.90 3.21 12.95
N ARG A 27 16.10 2.65 13.15
CA ARG A 27 16.28 1.20 13.39
C ARG A 27 15.46 0.67 14.56
N SER A 28 15.52 1.35 15.71
CA SER A 28 14.81 0.92 16.93
C SER A 28 13.31 1.08 16.79
N PHE A 29 12.87 2.16 16.14
CA PHE A 29 11.47 2.45 15.85
C PHE A 29 10.85 1.37 14.97
N GLU A 30 11.47 1.09 13.82
CA GLU A 30 11.03 0.03 12.90
C GLU A 30 11.04 -1.35 13.58
N LYS A 31 12.09 -1.65 14.34
CA LYS A 31 12.17 -2.91 15.08
C LYS A 31 11.01 -3.04 16.08
N ARG A 32 10.62 -1.94 16.74
CA ARG A 32 9.51 -1.93 17.69
C ARG A 32 8.17 -2.18 16.99
N ILE A 33 7.84 -1.40 15.95
CA ILE A 33 6.61 -1.57 15.17
C ILE A 33 6.48 -3.00 14.65
N TRP A 34 7.53 -3.52 14.00
CA TRP A 34 7.52 -4.87 13.44
C TRP A 34 7.47 -5.97 14.51
N SER A 35 8.00 -5.71 15.71
CA SER A 35 7.83 -6.62 16.86
C SER A 35 6.37 -6.68 17.27
N ASP A 36 5.71 -5.54 17.40
CA ASP A 36 4.31 -5.48 17.82
C ASP A 36 3.38 -6.12 16.76
N ILE A 37 3.65 -5.90 15.47
CA ILE A 37 2.95 -6.57 14.36
C ILE A 37 3.08 -8.09 14.43
N ARG A 38 4.30 -8.63 14.62
CA ARG A 38 4.49 -10.09 14.68
C ARG A 38 3.82 -10.74 15.90
N ASN A 39 3.66 -9.99 16.98
CA ASN A 39 3.01 -10.48 18.20
C ASN A 39 1.49 -10.25 18.21
N TYR A 40 0.95 -9.58 17.18
CA TYR A 40 -0.48 -9.29 17.07
C TYR A 40 -1.28 -10.52 16.60
N GLY A 41 -2.33 -10.88 17.32
CA GLY A 41 -3.35 -11.80 16.80
C GLY A 41 -2.88 -13.22 16.44
N GLY A 42 -1.76 -13.69 17.00
CA GLY A 42 -1.19 -15.01 16.73
C GLY A 42 -0.68 -15.16 15.29
N ASP A 43 -1.20 -16.14 14.55
CA ASP A 43 -0.79 -16.41 13.16
C ASP A 43 -1.08 -15.24 12.21
N TYR A 44 -2.06 -14.38 12.56
CA TYR A 44 -2.41 -13.25 11.71
C TYR A 44 -1.33 -12.17 11.69
N GLY A 45 -0.63 -11.95 12.81
CA GLY A 45 0.51 -11.03 12.86
C GLY A 45 1.64 -11.44 11.91
N HIS A 46 1.88 -12.75 11.78
CA HIS A 46 2.82 -13.29 10.79
C HIS A 46 2.35 -12.99 9.36
N THR A 47 1.06 -13.26 9.08
CA THR A 47 0.44 -13.00 7.76
C THR A 47 0.58 -11.54 7.35
N ILE A 48 0.29 -10.59 8.25
CA ILE A 48 0.47 -9.15 7.97
C ILE A 48 1.95 -8.83 7.73
N SER A 49 2.85 -9.32 8.58
CA SER A 49 4.28 -9.00 8.45
C SER A 49 4.88 -9.49 7.12
N GLU A 50 4.45 -10.65 6.61
CA GLU A 50 4.87 -11.16 5.30
C GLU A 50 4.28 -10.33 4.15
N HIS A 51 3.02 -9.90 4.28
CA HIS A 51 2.39 -9.01 3.31
C HIS A 51 3.10 -7.65 3.21
N LEU A 52 3.38 -7.02 4.35
CA LEU A 52 4.14 -5.76 4.43
C LEU A 52 5.53 -5.87 3.79
N GLY A 53 6.23 -6.99 4.01
CA GLY A 53 7.55 -7.23 3.43
C GLY A 53 7.48 -7.43 1.91
N ARG A 54 6.53 -8.22 1.41
CA ARG A 54 6.38 -8.52 -0.03
C ARG A 54 5.95 -7.28 -0.82
N THR A 55 4.96 -6.54 -0.33
CA THR A 55 4.46 -5.32 -0.98
C THR A 55 5.52 -4.22 -1.06
N SER A 56 6.26 -3.95 0.01
CA SER A 56 7.36 -2.97 -0.02
C SER A 56 8.47 -3.34 -1.02
N SER A 57 8.85 -4.63 -1.06
CA SER A 57 9.83 -5.12 -2.04
C SER A 57 9.32 -5.01 -3.49
N ALA A 58 8.05 -5.36 -3.73
CA ALA A 58 7.42 -5.26 -5.03
C ALA A 58 7.32 -3.79 -5.50
N LEU A 59 6.96 -2.87 -4.60
CA LEU A 59 6.91 -1.44 -4.88
C LEU A 59 8.29 -0.92 -5.31
N ALA A 60 9.32 -1.14 -4.49
CA ALA A 60 10.68 -0.67 -4.79
C ALA A 60 11.20 -1.22 -6.14
N SER A 61 10.90 -2.50 -6.42
CA SER A 61 11.27 -3.13 -7.68
C SER A 61 10.53 -2.50 -8.87
N SER A 62 9.22 -2.24 -8.74
CA SER A 62 8.42 -1.62 -9.80
C SER A 62 8.85 -0.18 -10.09
N MET A 63 9.15 0.61 -9.04
CA MET A 63 9.63 1.98 -9.19
C MET A 63 11.00 2.04 -9.86
N THR A 64 11.91 1.12 -9.52
CA THR A 64 13.23 1.00 -10.18
C THR A 64 13.07 0.74 -11.69
N TYR A 65 12.07 -0.04 -12.09
CA TYR A 65 11.83 -0.36 -13.50
C TYR A 65 11.26 0.80 -14.30
N SER A 66 10.50 1.70 -13.66
CA SER A 66 9.93 2.87 -14.33
C SER A 66 10.98 3.80 -14.95
N LYS A 67 12.25 3.74 -14.51
CA LYS A 67 13.40 4.58 -14.93
C LYS A 67 13.32 6.07 -14.57
N TRP A 68 12.25 6.54 -13.93
CA TRP A 68 12.05 7.96 -13.63
C TRP A 68 12.33 8.34 -12.17
N PHE A 69 12.30 7.38 -11.24
CA PHE A 69 12.50 7.65 -9.82
C PHE A 69 13.96 7.54 -9.39
N ASP A 70 14.43 8.55 -8.66
CA ASP A 70 15.72 8.53 -7.98
C ASP A 70 15.77 7.42 -6.90
N HIS A 71 16.96 6.88 -6.66
CA HIS A 71 17.18 5.81 -5.66
C HIS A 71 16.84 6.23 -4.23
N GLY A 72 17.04 7.51 -3.88
CA GLY A 72 16.65 8.08 -2.60
C GLY A 72 15.13 8.07 -2.42
N LEU A 73 14.38 8.54 -3.42
CA LEU A 73 12.91 8.49 -3.42
C LEU A 73 12.40 7.06 -3.27
N ILE A 74 12.94 6.11 -4.06
CA ILE A 74 12.56 4.68 -3.99
C ILE A 74 12.78 4.14 -2.57
N ARG A 75 13.92 4.45 -1.95
CA ARG A 75 14.22 4.03 -0.58
C ARG A 75 13.24 4.65 0.42
N ASN A 76 13.00 5.95 0.33
CA ASN A 76 12.17 6.69 1.28
C ASN A 76 10.72 6.22 1.26
N ILE A 77 10.15 6.05 0.06
CA ILE A 77 8.80 5.48 -0.13
C ILE A 77 8.77 4.01 0.28
N GLY A 78 9.79 3.24 -0.12
CA GLY A 78 9.90 1.83 0.20
C GLY A 78 9.84 1.58 1.71
N GLU A 79 10.65 2.30 2.50
CA GLU A 79 10.69 2.21 3.96
C GLU A 79 9.38 2.69 4.60
N ALA A 80 8.76 3.75 4.08
CA ALA A 80 7.49 4.24 4.61
C ALA A 80 6.34 3.24 4.35
N PHE A 81 6.31 2.65 3.15
CA PHE A 81 5.29 1.67 2.74
C PHE A 81 5.38 0.34 3.50
N ARG A 82 6.52 0.04 4.16
CA ARG A 82 6.67 -1.13 5.04
C ARG A 82 5.69 -1.15 6.20
N ASN A 83 5.09 -0.02 6.53
CA ASN A 83 4.18 0.14 7.66
C ASN A 83 2.74 0.47 7.25
N HIS A 84 2.39 0.44 5.95
CA HIS A 84 1.09 0.93 5.45
C HIS A 84 -0.13 0.31 6.15
N ASP A 85 -0.03 -0.96 6.50
CA ASP A 85 -1.08 -1.76 7.13
C ASP A 85 -0.96 -1.85 8.66
N ALA A 86 0.03 -1.18 9.27
CA ALA A 86 0.35 -1.37 10.69
C ALA A 86 -0.79 -0.94 11.62
N GLY A 87 -1.65 -0.01 11.20
CA GLY A 87 -2.84 0.41 11.95
C GLY A 87 -3.80 -0.74 12.30
N LYS A 88 -3.72 -1.88 11.61
CA LYS A 88 -4.50 -3.09 11.92
C LYS A 88 -4.27 -3.58 13.34
N ILE A 89 -3.09 -3.34 13.92
CA ILE A 89 -2.76 -3.84 15.27
C ILE A 89 -3.52 -3.12 16.39
N LEU A 90 -4.22 -2.01 16.07
CA LEU A 90 -5.15 -1.34 16.98
C LEU A 90 -6.58 -1.91 16.90
N GLN A 91 -6.84 -2.88 16.03
CA GLN A 91 -8.14 -3.52 15.87
C GLN A 91 -8.16 -4.91 16.52
N ASP A 92 -9.34 -5.48 16.75
CA ASP A 92 -9.43 -6.87 17.22
C ASP A 92 -9.02 -7.84 16.10
N ALA A 93 -7.99 -8.66 16.33
CA ALA A 93 -7.49 -9.63 15.35
C ALA A 93 -8.56 -10.62 14.86
N MET A 94 -9.59 -10.89 15.69
CA MET A 94 -10.70 -11.78 15.34
C MET A 94 -11.49 -11.27 14.13
N ILE A 95 -11.50 -9.96 13.87
CA ILE A 95 -12.18 -9.43 12.69
C ILE A 95 -11.53 -9.92 11.40
N TYR A 96 -10.27 -10.35 11.41
CA TYR A 96 -9.54 -10.85 10.24
C TYR A 96 -9.59 -12.38 10.10
N ASN A 97 -9.66 -13.09 11.22
CA ASN A 97 -9.68 -14.56 11.30
C ASN A 97 -11.10 -15.15 11.40
N LEU A 98 -11.99 -14.70 10.51
CA LEU A 98 -13.38 -15.16 10.51
C LEU A 98 -13.54 -16.51 9.79
N PRO A 99 -14.34 -17.46 10.33
CA PRO A 99 -14.60 -18.74 9.68
C PRO A 99 -15.48 -18.60 8.42
N ASN A 100 -16.24 -17.51 8.34
CA ASN A 100 -17.14 -17.19 7.23
C ASN A 100 -16.78 -15.84 6.61
N LYS A 101 -17.36 -15.54 5.44
CA LYS A 101 -17.19 -14.22 4.80
C LYS A 101 -17.67 -13.11 5.75
N PRO A 102 -16.89 -12.04 5.97
CA PRO A 102 -17.31 -10.92 6.81
C PRO A 102 -18.57 -10.26 6.25
N ASP A 103 -19.42 -9.79 7.15
CA ASP A 103 -20.51 -8.88 6.82
C ASP A 103 -19.99 -7.46 6.54
N GLN A 104 -20.90 -6.55 6.18
CA GLN A 104 -20.55 -5.18 5.83
C GLN A 104 -19.98 -4.40 7.02
N MET A 105 -20.49 -4.63 8.22
CA MET A 105 -20.02 -3.96 9.43
C MET A 105 -18.56 -4.32 9.73
N VAL A 106 -18.20 -5.61 9.64
CA VAL A 106 -16.81 -6.04 9.78
C VAL A 106 -15.92 -5.51 8.66
N LEU A 107 -16.43 -5.46 7.42
CA LEU A 107 -15.68 -4.89 6.31
C LEU A 107 -15.38 -3.40 6.51
N ASP A 108 -16.34 -2.65 7.04
CA ASP A 108 -16.17 -1.22 7.33
C ASP A 108 -15.24 -1.01 8.52
N GLU A 109 -15.34 -1.82 9.57
CA GLU A 109 -14.38 -1.85 10.67
C GLU A 109 -12.96 -2.09 10.14
N ARG A 110 -12.75 -3.14 9.33
CA ARG A 110 -11.42 -3.44 8.76
C ARG A 110 -10.83 -2.28 7.95
N LYS A 111 -11.63 -1.42 7.31
CA LYS A 111 -11.13 -0.26 6.56
C LYS A 111 -10.52 0.81 7.47
N MET A 112 -10.92 0.84 8.76
CA MET A 112 -10.48 1.86 9.70
C MET A 112 -8.97 1.84 9.99
N HIS A 113 -8.26 0.74 9.72
CA HIS A 113 -6.80 0.69 9.93
C HIS A 113 -6.04 1.81 9.23
N VAL A 114 -6.54 2.32 8.09
CA VAL A 114 -5.89 3.44 7.37
C VAL A 114 -5.87 4.71 8.21
N PHE A 115 -6.90 4.93 9.03
CA PHE A 115 -7.00 6.07 9.94
C PHE A 115 -6.28 5.80 11.26
N LEU A 116 -6.37 4.57 11.76
CA LEU A 116 -5.70 4.13 13.00
C LEU A 116 -4.17 4.12 12.87
N GLY A 117 -3.64 4.19 11.66
CA GLY A 117 -2.21 4.32 11.43
C GLY A 117 -1.59 5.54 12.11
N GLU A 118 -2.28 6.68 12.08
CA GLU A 118 -1.85 7.89 12.79
C GLU A 118 -1.80 7.66 14.30
N ASP A 119 -2.86 7.11 14.88
CA ASP A 119 -2.95 6.85 16.32
C ASP A 119 -1.84 5.90 16.77
N LEU A 120 -1.53 4.90 15.94
CA LEU A 120 -0.44 3.98 16.19
C LEU A 120 0.92 4.71 16.23
N LEU A 121 1.24 5.51 15.21
CA LEU A 121 2.49 6.27 15.16
C LEU A 121 2.61 7.22 16.35
N ASN A 122 1.52 7.95 16.67
CA ASN A 122 1.47 8.85 17.81
C ASN A 122 1.74 8.13 19.14
N SER A 123 1.20 6.91 19.32
CA SER A 123 1.42 6.13 20.55
C SER A 123 2.90 5.78 20.80
N TYR A 124 3.70 5.58 19.74
CA TYR A 124 5.13 5.39 19.87
C TYR A 124 5.86 6.71 20.14
N LEU A 125 5.48 7.78 19.44
CA LEU A 125 6.10 9.10 19.54
C LEU A 125 5.78 9.82 20.88
N ASP A 126 4.71 9.38 21.56
CA ASP A 126 4.40 9.77 22.94
C ASP A 126 5.44 9.28 23.96
N THR A 127 6.19 8.22 23.64
CA THR A 127 7.22 7.68 24.54
C THR A 127 8.51 8.50 24.49
N GLU A 128 9.25 8.56 25.60
CA GLU A 128 10.59 9.19 25.60
C GLU A 128 11.55 8.51 24.64
N GLU A 129 11.35 7.21 24.34
CA GLU A 129 12.18 6.42 23.44
C GLU A 129 12.17 6.98 22.01
N PHE A 130 11.00 7.40 21.49
CA PHE A 130 10.85 7.79 20.09
C PHE A 130 10.44 9.24 19.86
N ARG A 131 10.16 10.01 20.91
CA ARG A 131 9.79 11.44 20.81
C ARG A 131 10.78 12.26 19.98
N HIS A 132 12.06 11.90 19.96
CA HIS A 132 13.09 12.58 19.18
C HIS A 132 12.91 12.49 17.65
N LEU A 133 12.09 11.56 17.16
CA LEU A 133 11.77 11.42 15.73
C LEU A 133 10.69 12.41 15.27
N SER A 134 10.00 13.07 16.20
CA SER A 134 8.91 14.01 15.91
C SER A 134 9.37 15.11 14.95
N GLY A 135 8.54 15.41 13.95
CA GLY A 135 8.80 16.40 12.92
C GLY A 135 9.68 15.90 11.78
N HIS A 136 10.20 14.68 11.82
CA HIS A 136 10.94 14.12 10.70
C HIS A 136 10.00 13.85 9.51
N PRO A 137 10.29 14.32 8.27
CA PRO A 137 9.39 14.18 7.11
C PRO A 137 9.00 12.74 6.78
N HIS A 138 9.86 11.78 7.09
CA HIS A 138 9.55 10.35 6.95
C HIS A 138 8.25 9.94 7.66
N LEU A 139 7.93 10.51 8.84
CA LEU A 139 6.70 10.20 9.55
C LEU A 139 5.45 10.73 8.80
N SER A 140 5.56 11.90 8.18
CA SER A 140 4.52 12.47 7.30
C SER A 140 4.29 11.59 6.07
N VAL A 141 5.36 11.13 5.43
CA VAL A 141 5.28 10.20 4.28
C VAL A 141 4.64 8.88 4.69
N THR A 142 5.08 8.29 5.81
CA THR A 142 4.53 7.03 6.33
C THR A 142 3.05 7.16 6.64
N GLU A 143 2.62 8.20 7.35
CA GLU A 143 1.20 8.38 7.64
C GLU A 143 0.37 8.65 6.38
N CYS A 144 0.85 9.46 5.43
CA CYS A 144 0.16 9.69 4.17
C CYS A 144 -0.07 8.38 3.40
N ILE A 145 0.94 7.50 3.35
CA ILE A 145 0.82 6.18 2.72
C ILE A 145 -0.17 5.30 3.48
N MET A 146 -0.07 5.21 4.81
CA MET A 146 -1.01 4.44 5.64
C MET A 146 -2.45 4.88 5.39
N ARG A 147 -2.70 6.18 5.32
CA ARG A 147 -4.03 6.75 5.16
C ARG A 147 -4.64 6.53 3.77
N HIS A 148 -3.81 6.53 2.72
CA HIS A 148 -4.30 6.62 1.34
C HIS A 148 -3.98 5.40 0.44
N HIS A 149 -3.27 4.37 0.91
CA HIS A 149 -2.93 3.20 0.07
C HIS A 149 -4.15 2.41 -0.45
N HIS A 150 -5.33 2.61 0.16
CA HIS A 150 -6.60 2.05 -0.31
C HIS A 150 -7.46 3.02 -1.16
N GLU A 151 -6.97 4.22 -1.49
CA GLU A 151 -7.66 5.13 -2.42
C GLU A 151 -7.72 4.56 -3.84
N ARG A 152 -8.77 4.94 -4.57
CA ARG A 152 -9.05 4.47 -5.95
C ARG A 152 -9.45 5.66 -6.80
N ILE A 153 -9.10 5.67 -8.08
CA ILE A 153 -9.32 6.84 -8.95
C ILE A 153 -10.80 7.19 -9.18
N ASN A 154 -11.73 6.33 -8.77
CA ASN A 154 -13.18 6.55 -8.85
C ASN A 154 -13.81 6.96 -7.51
N GLY A 155 -13.01 7.34 -6.51
CA GLY A 155 -13.55 7.87 -5.24
C GLY A 155 -14.07 6.82 -4.27
N THR A 156 -13.91 5.52 -4.56
CA THR A 156 -14.41 4.45 -3.67
C THR A 156 -13.50 4.13 -2.48
N GLY A 157 -12.39 4.88 -2.34
CA GLY A 157 -11.44 4.76 -1.23
C GLY A 157 -12.01 5.22 0.12
N PRO A 158 -11.31 4.91 1.23
CA PRO A 158 -11.73 5.32 2.58
C PRO A 158 -11.86 6.84 2.78
N VAL A 159 -10.98 7.63 2.18
CA VAL A 159 -11.01 9.11 2.19
C VAL A 159 -11.92 9.63 1.08
N GLY A 160 -11.92 8.96 -0.08
CA GLY A 160 -12.78 9.29 -1.22
C GLY A 160 -12.15 10.27 -2.19
N LEU A 161 -10.83 10.17 -2.39
CA LEU A 161 -10.12 10.96 -3.39
C LEU A 161 -10.41 10.43 -4.80
N GLU A 162 -10.49 11.33 -5.78
CA GLU A 162 -10.85 11.01 -7.15
C GLU A 162 -9.76 11.40 -8.16
N GLY A 163 -9.58 10.55 -9.17
CA GLY A 163 -8.73 10.82 -10.32
C GLY A 163 -7.32 11.29 -9.95
N ASP A 164 -7.01 12.52 -10.35
CA ASP A 164 -5.67 13.08 -10.21
C ASP A 164 -5.36 13.54 -8.77
N GLU A 165 -6.31 13.52 -7.83
CA GLU A 165 -6.06 13.83 -6.41
C GLU A 165 -5.15 12.80 -5.72
N LEU A 166 -5.03 11.59 -6.27
CA LEU A 166 -4.20 10.53 -5.71
C LEU A 166 -2.71 10.77 -5.98
N GLY A 167 -2.36 11.37 -7.12
CA GLY A 167 -0.99 11.35 -7.63
C GLY A 167 -0.51 9.94 -8.03
N GLU A 168 0.49 9.88 -8.91
CA GLU A 168 0.96 8.62 -9.51
C GLU A 168 1.48 7.61 -8.47
N LEU A 169 2.26 8.06 -7.47
CA LEU A 169 2.82 7.18 -6.44
C LEU A 169 1.74 6.46 -5.62
N THR A 170 0.66 7.16 -5.27
CA THR A 170 -0.46 6.57 -4.52
C THR A 170 -1.23 5.57 -5.36
N GLU A 171 -1.43 5.86 -6.66
CA GLU A 171 -2.02 4.89 -7.59
C GLU A 171 -1.16 3.61 -7.70
N ILE A 172 0.18 3.74 -7.81
CA ILE A 172 1.11 2.60 -7.86
C ILE A 172 1.00 1.79 -6.56
N ILE A 173 1.06 2.44 -5.41
CA ILE A 173 0.94 1.81 -4.09
C ILE A 173 -0.36 1.00 -3.99
N GLY A 174 -1.49 1.61 -4.38
CA GLY A 174 -2.79 0.94 -4.33
C GLY A 174 -2.90 -0.26 -5.27
N ILE A 175 -2.21 -0.25 -6.41
CA ILE A 175 -2.12 -1.39 -7.32
C ILE A 175 -1.30 -2.52 -6.67
N ILE A 176 -0.11 -2.22 -6.16
CA ILE A 176 0.80 -3.20 -5.54
C ILE A 176 0.13 -3.91 -4.36
N ASP A 177 -0.46 -3.15 -3.44
CA ASP A 177 -1.21 -3.68 -2.30
C ASP A 177 -2.38 -4.58 -2.76
N SER A 178 -3.16 -4.11 -3.74
CA SER A 178 -4.31 -4.84 -4.25
C SER A 178 -3.96 -6.17 -4.91
N VAL A 179 -2.83 -6.24 -5.63
CA VAL A 179 -2.37 -7.47 -6.28
C VAL A 179 -1.91 -8.47 -5.22
N ASP A 180 -1.08 -8.02 -4.28
CA ASP A 180 -0.55 -8.89 -3.23
C ASP A 180 -1.68 -9.49 -2.39
N GLY A 181 -2.60 -8.64 -1.91
CA GLY A 181 -3.74 -9.08 -1.11
C GLY A 181 -4.68 -10.06 -1.83
N LYS A 182 -4.68 -10.08 -3.17
CA LYS A 182 -5.48 -11.02 -3.99
C LYS A 182 -4.72 -12.30 -4.36
N ALA A 183 -3.40 -12.23 -4.50
CA ALA A 183 -2.56 -13.35 -4.90
C ALA A 183 -2.23 -14.31 -3.75
N ILE A 184 -2.28 -13.84 -2.49
CA ILE A 184 -2.10 -14.72 -1.33
C ILE A 184 -3.17 -15.83 -1.33
N PRO A 185 -2.78 -17.11 -1.29
CA PRO A 185 -3.72 -18.21 -1.17
C PRO A 185 -4.60 -18.03 0.07
N ARG A 186 -5.92 -17.99 -0.13
CA ARG A 186 -6.90 -18.07 0.96
C ARG A 186 -7.51 -19.46 0.94
N ALA A 187 -8.05 -19.92 2.07
CA ALA A 187 -8.64 -21.25 2.24
C ALA A 187 -9.56 -21.71 1.09
N ASN A 188 -10.17 -20.76 0.36
CA ASN A 188 -11.11 -21.03 -0.73
C ASN A 188 -10.66 -20.54 -2.13
N ARG A 189 -9.44 -20.02 -2.33
CA ARG A 189 -8.97 -19.59 -3.66
C ARG A 189 -7.46 -19.37 -3.74
N THR A 190 -6.83 -19.90 -4.78
CA THR A 190 -5.50 -19.48 -5.25
C THR A 190 -5.70 -18.76 -6.58
N LYS A 191 -5.26 -17.50 -6.67
CA LYS A 191 -5.22 -16.75 -7.93
C LYS A 191 -3.78 -16.57 -8.36
N SER A 192 -3.51 -16.71 -9.63
CA SER A 192 -2.27 -16.21 -10.24
C SER A 192 -2.25 -14.67 -10.23
N MET A 193 -1.06 -14.08 -10.30
CA MET A 193 -0.89 -12.63 -10.45
C MET A 193 -1.60 -12.13 -11.72
N ALA A 194 -1.43 -12.83 -12.83
CA ALA A 194 -2.15 -12.56 -14.07
C ALA A 194 -3.68 -12.50 -13.90
N GLU A 195 -4.28 -13.41 -13.13
CA GLU A 195 -5.73 -13.35 -12.82
C GLU A 195 -6.09 -12.13 -11.98
N CYS A 196 -5.25 -11.77 -11.00
CA CYS A 196 -5.46 -10.59 -10.16
C CYS A 196 -5.46 -9.30 -10.99
N PHE A 197 -4.46 -9.12 -11.85
CA PHE A 197 -4.37 -7.97 -12.75
C PHE A 197 -5.55 -7.91 -13.71
N ARG A 198 -5.92 -9.03 -14.34
CA ARG A 198 -7.10 -9.07 -15.24
C ARG A 198 -8.38 -8.70 -14.50
N GLU A 199 -8.61 -9.19 -13.29
CA GLU A 199 -9.76 -8.75 -12.49
C GLU A 199 -9.72 -7.25 -12.16
N MET A 200 -8.53 -6.71 -11.87
CA MET A 200 -8.34 -5.28 -11.57
C MET A 200 -8.58 -4.37 -12.78
N THR A 201 -8.44 -4.86 -14.02
CA THR A 201 -8.86 -4.10 -15.21
C THR A 201 -10.38 -3.91 -15.31
N GLY A 202 -11.17 -4.64 -14.51
CA GLY A 202 -12.62 -4.71 -14.66
C GLY A 202 -13.08 -5.49 -15.89
N LEU A 203 -12.17 -6.17 -16.61
CA LEU A 203 -12.47 -6.98 -17.80
C LEU A 203 -12.62 -8.47 -17.48
N SER A 204 -13.28 -8.82 -16.37
CA SER A 204 -13.53 -10.23 -16.03
C SER A 204 -14.26 -10.94 -17.19
N ILE A 205 -13.58 -11.88 -17.85
CA ILE A 205 -14.17 -12.70 -18.93
C ILE A 205 -15.15 -13.76 -18.40
N TYR A 206 -15.29 -13.89 -17.07
CA TYR A 206 -16.07 -14.97 -16.43
C TYR A 206 -17.33 -14.47 -15.71
N THR A 207 -17.46 -13.17 -15.44
CA THR A 207 -18.57 -12.63 -14.65
C THR A 207 -18.85 -11.18 -15.04
N ASP A 208 -20.12 -10.78 -15.21
CA ASP A 208 -20.58 -9.39 -15.36
C ASP A 208 -20.32 -8.49 -14.12
N GLN A 209 -19.59 -8.99 -13.12
CA GLN A 209 -19.30 -8.26 -11.89
C GLN A 209 -18.11 -7.30 -12.07
N THR A 210 -18.47 -6.03 -12.10
CA THR A 210 -17.64 -4.83 -12.32
C THR A 210 -16.89 -4.35 -11.07
N LYS A 211 -16.55 -5.23 -10.10
CA LYS A 211 -16.12 -4.79 -8.76
C LYS A 211 -14.95 -3.78 -8.79
N HIS A 212 -14.00 -3.95 -9.71
CA HIS A 212 -12.82 -3.08 -9.86
C HIS A 212 -12.90 -2.14 -11.06
N LYS A 213 -14.07 -2.04 -11.72
CA LYS A 213 -14.22 -1.23 -12.93
C LYS A 213 -13.98 0.24 -12.60
N GLY A 214 -12.94 0.80 -13.20
CA GLY A 214 -12.57 2.21 -13.01
C GLY A 214 -11.88 2.50 -11.68
N GLU A 215 -11.49 1.49 -10.89
CA GLU A 215 -10.76 1.72 -9.64
C GLU A 215 -9.28 2.07 -9.85
N PHE A 216 -8.70 1.69 -11.00
CA PHE A 216 -7.29 1.87 -11.34
C PHE A 216 -7.13 2.45 -12.74
N ARG A 217 -6.13 3.30 -12.93
CA ARG A 217 -5.76 3.80 -14.26
C ARG A 217 -5.21 2.64 -15.10
N HIS A 218 -5.85 2.40 -16.24
CA HIS A 218 -5.57 1.21 -17.05
C HIS A 218 -4.11 1.13 -17.50
N GLU A 219 -3.53 2.26 -17.93
CA GLU A 219 -2.15 2.33 -18.41
C GLU A 219 -1.15 1.96 -17.29
N LEU A 220 -1.33 2.51 -16.10
CA LEU A 220 -0.48 2.22 -14.95
C LEU A 220 -0.58 0.75 -14.52
N LEU A 221 -1.82 0.22 -14.49
CA LEU A 221 -2.07 -1.18 -14.18
C LEU A 221 -1.38 -2.12 -15.17
N VAL A 222 -1.44 -1.82 -16.47
CA VAL A 222 -0.76 -2.60 -17.52
C VAL A 222 0.76 -2.53 -17.36
N ASN A 223 1.32 -1.35 -17.13
CA ASN A 223 2.77 -1.18 -16.94
C ASN A 223 3.29 -1.97 -15.74
N ILE A 224 2.59 -1.92 -14.59
CA ILE A 224 2.97 -2.68 -13.40
C ILE A 224 2.81 -4.20 -13.65
N ALA A 225 1.75 -4.61 -14.36
CA ALA A 225 1.55 -6.01 -14.72
C ALA A 225 2.65 -6.54 -15.64
N GLU A 226 3.07 -5.78 -16.64
CA GLU A 226 4.18 -6.15 -17.53
C GLU A 226 5.48 -6.39 -16.77
N PHE A 227 5.71 -5.63 -15.69
CA PHE A 227 6.88 -5.82 -14.83
C PHE A 227 6.75 -7.04 -13.91
N LEU A 228 5.65 -7.16 -13.17
CA LEU A 228 5.49 -8.20 -12.14
C LEU A 228 5.12 -9.58 -12.71
N ASP A 229 4.40 -9.61 -13.82
CA ASP A 229 4.02 -10.83 -14.54
C ASP A 229 3.84 -10.53 -16.04
N PRO A 230 4.93 -10.58 -16.84
CA PRO A 230 4.91 -10.28 -18.27
C PRO A 230 3.95 -11.16 -19.10
N THR A 231 3.42 -12.24 -18.52
CA THR A 231 2.46 -13.14 -19.18
C THR A 231 1.00 -12.71 -19.01
N THR A 232 0.76 -11.64 -18.22
CA THR A 232 -0.59 -11.17 -17.86
C THR A 232 -1.45 -10.78 -19.06
N PHE A 233 -0.86 -10.04 -20.02
CA PHE A 233 -1.54 -9.50 -21.20
C PHE A 233 -0.90 -10.02 -22.50
N PRO A 234 -1.70 -10.39 -23.52
CA PRO A 234 -1.17 -10.80 -24.82
C PRO A 234 -0.45 -9.63 -25.52
N PRO A 235 0.54 -9.89 -26.40
CA PRO A 235 1.44 -8.87 -26.99
C PRO A 235 0.77 -7.71 -27.77
N GLY A 236 -0.55 -7.69 -27.94
CA GLY A 236 -1.31 -6.65 -28.63
C GLY A 236 -2.24 -5.80 -27.74
N ILE A 237 -2.39 -6.12 -26.44
CA ILE A 237 -3.02 -5.26 -25.42
C ILE A 237 -1.92 -4.50 -24.65
N ARG A 238 -0.77 -4.29 -25.30
CA ARG A 238 0.23 -3.34 -24.82
C ARG A 238 -0.39 -1.97 -25.02
N ALA A 239 -0.42 -1.14 -23.98
CA ALA A 239 -0.77 0.26 -24.16
C ALA A 239 0.02 0.78 -25.37
N LYS A 240 -0.64 1.50 -26.30
CA LYS A 240 0.10 2.26 -27.30
C LYS A 240 1.01 3.16 -26.49
N SER A 241 2.31 2.84 -26.51
CA SER A 241 3.35 3.55 -25.80
C SER A 241 3.32 5.03 -26.23
N GLY A 242 2.54 5.83 -25.51
CA GLY A 242 2.76 7.27 -25.38
C GLY A 242 4.01 7.54 -24.52
N LEU A 243 4.44 6.55 -23.74
CA LEU A 243 5.76 6.50 -23.13
C LEU A 243 6.70 5.79 -24.10
N ALA A 244 7.29 6.55 -25.02
CA ALA A 244 8.36 6.05 -25.85
C ALA A 244 9.50 5.54 -24.95
N PHE A 245 9.74 4.23 -24.99
CA PHE A 245 11.00 3.68 -24.52
C PHE A 245 12.10 4.17 -25.47
N ALA A 246 12.76 5.27 -25.10
CA ALA A 246 14.02 5.74 -25.66
C ALA A 246 14.99 6.00 -24.52
#